data_AF-A0A914E1P3-F1
#
_entry.id   AF-A0A914E1P3-F1
#
_cell.length_a   1.000
_cell.length_b   1.000
_cell.length_c   1.000
_cell.angle_alpha   90.00
_cell.angle_beta   90.00
_cell.angle_gamma   90.00
#
_symmetry.space_group_name_H-M   'P 1'
#
loop_
_entity.id
_entity.type
_entity.pdbx_description
1 polymer ?
#
loop_
_entity_poly.entity_id
_entity_poly.type
_entity_poly.pdbx_seq_one_letter_code
_entity_poly.pdbx_strand_id
1 'polypeptide(L)'
;MNNSSKHVLLNGVILGNHSELVNENRRALASNDEALNYLTQKFSSQETIEREFQTIPTKRMSAGTSTSQYPENQARNRSRYILPYEDTRVMLHPNTRNPHGYINASNIQIPVAGRLFKYVITQAPLSNTIDDFWQMVWESNARVIVMLSNRHEEKAKLNDQPVYWPTQKKSKLNLRHFNIKLQNSTSNRFLTTSIMHIKPVSGGERRAIYHLHFSDFSTDSIAVPSSEDAFLGFIDAVNSVRRHVENERAHETNNGVLANGKEKSSRSRSIGRTSLIDVTNRIRSQSVENGGWRRKLTFSSNGQSSTSSHNSETSSSISSSNGSHHYRETNTDYFFPTIVHCVDGTSESGVYVLVEVLIHCFENNINVDIAKVLRTLRQQRMHLIRNLHQYRFVYSVIINYLQKSRLI
;
A
#
# COMPACT_ATOMS: atom_id res chain seq x y z
N MET A 1 29.08 -5.67 -19.66
CA MET A 1 28.50 -6.53 -18.61
C MET A 1 27.07 -6.06 -18.39
N ASN A 2 26.09 -6.91 -18.75
CA ASN A 2 24.66 -6.57 -18.76
C ASN A 2 24.18 -6.21 -17.34
N ASN A 3 23.80 -4.95 -17.14
CA ASN A 3 23.23 -4.46 -15.90
C ASN A 3 21.71 -4.73 -15.92
N SER A 4 21.32 -6.01 -15.88
CA SER A 4 19.94 -6.38 -15.63
C SER A 4 19.61 -5.96 -14.21
N SER A 5 18.80 -4.92 -14.05
CA SER A 5 18.24 -4.50 -12.75
C SER A 5 17.61 -5.73 -12.09
N LYS A 6 18.29 -6.27 -11.08
CA LYS A 6 17.82 -7.47 -10.41
C LYS A 6 16.71 -7.06 -9.43
N HIS A 7 15.47 -7.35 -9.80
CA HIS A 7 14.28 -7.02 -9.00
C HIS A 7 14.09 -8.02 -7.87
N VAL A 8 13.54 -7.60 -6.73
CA VAL A 8 13.07 -8.54 -5.69
C VAL A 8 12.03 -9.46 -6.32
N LEU A 9 12.12 -10.76 -6.03
CA LEU A 9 11.05 -11.70 -6.31
C LEU A 9 9.81 -11.32 -5.47
N LEU A 10 8.79 -10.80 -6.13
CA LEU A 10 7.46 -10.56 -5.54
C LEU A 10 6.74 -11.91 -5.36
N ASN A 11 7.28 -12.75 -4.47
CA ASN A 11 6.64 -13.98 -4.03
C ASN A 11 5.53 -13.57 -3.06
N GLY A 12 4.39 -13.17 -3.60
CA GLY A 12 3.14 -13.07 -2.87
C GLY A 12 2.34 -14.33 -3.14
N VAL A 13 1.70 -14.89 -2.11
CA VAL A 13 0.67 -15.89 -2.38
C VAL A 13 -0.57 -15.12 -2.82
N ILE A 14 -0.96 -15.25 -4.09
CA ILE A 14 -2.28 -14.82 -4.54
C ILE A 14 -3.27 -15.82 -3.93
N LEU A 15 -3.64 -15.58 -2.68
CA LEU A 15 -4.71 -16.30 -2.02
C LEU A 15 -6.03 -15.65 -2.43
N GLY A 16 -6.89 -16.46 -3.05
CA GLY A 16 -8.23 -16.06 -3.42
C GLY A 16 -8.36 -15.66 -4.88
N ASN A 17 -9.12 -16.48 -5.63
CA ASN A 17 -9.98 -15.92 -6.66
C ASN A 17 -10.94 -14.92 -5.99
N HIS A 18 -11.56 -14.02 -6.77
CA HIS A 18 -12.61 -13.09 -6.33
C HIS A 18 -13.65 -13.71 -5.36
N SER A 19 -13.86 -15.03 -5.41
CA SER A 19 -14.70 -15.86 -4.54
C SER A 19 -14.35 -15.82 -3.03
N GLU A 20 -13.07 -15.80 -2.60
CA GLU A 20 -12.74 -15.96 -1.17
C GLU A 20 -13.02 -14.70 -0.30
N LEU A 21 -12.97 -13.51 -0.92
CA LEU A 21 -13.28 -12.24 -0.27
C LEU A 21 -14.79 -11.97 -0.20
N VAL A 22 -15.56 -12.64 -1.07
CA VAL A 22 -16.99 -12.44 -1.24
C VAL A 22 -17.76 -13.26 -0.21
N ASN A 23 -18.81 -12.66 0.32
CA ASN A 23 -19.75 -13.34 1.22
C ASN A 23 -20.74 -14.17 0.40
N GLU A 24 -20.40 -15.43 0.10
CA GLU A 24 -21.22 -16.34 -0.72
C GLU A 24 -22.56 -16.76 -0.05
N ASN A 25 -22.70 -16.62 1.29
CA ASN A 25 -23.79 -17.24 2.07
C ASN A 25 -24.71 -16.27 2.83
N ARG A 26 -24.75 -14.98 2.48
CA ARG A 26 -25.79 -14.06 2.97
C ARG A 26 -26.33 -13.26 1.80
N ARG A 27 -27.66 -13.03 1.77
CA ARG A 27 -28.33 -12.11 0.83
C ARG A 27 -27.40 -10.92 0.61
N ALA A 28 -26.99 -10.72 -0.63
CA ALA A 28 -26.10 -9.65 -1.02
C ALA A 28 -26.57 -8.36 -0.35
N LEU A 29 -25.69 -7.71 0.42
CA LEU A 29 -25.91 -6.31 0.76
C LEU A 29 -25.82 -5.60 -0.59
N ALA A 30 -26.97 -5.33 -1.19
CA ALA A 30 -27.13 -4.91 -2.57
C ALA A 30 -26.72 -3.45 -2.76
N SER A 31 -26.57 -2.70 -1.66
CA SER A 31 -26.14 -1.30 -1.64
C SER A 31 -25.24 -0.98 -0.45
N ASN A 32 -24.48 0.11 -0.58
CA ASN A 32 -23.71 0.70 0.52
C ASN A 32 -24.60 1.12 1.71
N ASP A 33 -25.88 1.42 1.49
CA ASP A 33 -26.84 1.74 2.55
C ASP A 33 -27.20 0.51 3.39
N GLU A 34 -27.41 -0.64 2.75
CA GLU A 34 -27.63 -1.90 3.43
C GLU A 34 -26.37 -2.32 4.21
N ALA A 35 -25.19 -2.16 3.59
CA ALA A 35 -23.92 -2.43 4.26
C ALA A 35 -23.72 -1.54 5.50
N LEU A 36 -24.02 -0.24 5.40
CA LEU A 36 -23.97 0.66 6.54
C LEU A 36 -24.89 0.20 7.66
N ASN A 37 -26.17 -0.08 7.37
CA ASN A 37 -27.14 -0.52 8.37
C ASN A 37 -26.68 -1.81 9.06
N TYR A 38 -26.21 -2.79 8.28
CA TYR A 38 -25.69 -4.05 8.79
C TYR A 38 -24.46 -3.85 9.69
N LEU A 39 -23.47 -3.07 9.24
CA LEU A 39 -22.24 -2.82 9.98
C LEU A 39 -22.53 -2.03 11.27
N THR A 40 -23.41 -1.03 11.22
CA THR A 40 -23.83 -0.27 12.40
C THR A 40 -24.53 -1.18 13.41
N GLN A 41 -25.50 -2.00 12.98
CA GLN A 41 -26.19 -2.95 13.87
C GLN A 41 -25.22 -3.94 14.52
N LYS A 42 -24.30 -4.49 13.73
CA LYS A 42 -23.29 -5.44 14.23
C LYS A 42 -22.32 -4.78 15.20
N PHE A 43 -21.90 -3.54 14.93
CA PHE A 43 -20.96 -2.79 15.75
C PHE A 43 -21.54 -2.41 17.12
N SER A 44 -22.86 -2.22 17.23
CA SER A 44 -23.58 -2.00 18.48
C SER A 44 -23.47 -3.17 19.47
N SER A 45 -23.20 -4.40 18.99
CA SER A 45 -22.97 -5.57 19.84
C SER A 45 -21.47 -5.84 20.00
N GLN A 46 -20.91 -5.40 21.13
CA GLN A 46 -19.50 -5.65 21.46
C GLN A 46 -19.16 -7.14 21.45
N GLU A 47 -20.02 -7.97 22.02
CA GLU A 47 -19.85 -9.42 22.09
C GLU A 47 -19.81 -10.07 20.70
N THR A 48 -20.61 -9.58 19.75
CA THR A 48 -20.61 -10.11 18.38
C THR A 48 -19.28 -9.86 17.66
N ILE A 49 -18.74 -8.64 17.76
CA ILE A 49 -17.44 -8.29 17.17
C ILE A 49 -16.31 -9.04 17.86
N GLU A 50 -16.39 -9.22 19.17
CA GLU A 50 -15.41 -9.99 19.95
C GLU A 50 -15.40 -11.47 19.56
N ARG A 51 -16.57 -12.14 19.55
CA ARG A 51 -16.69 -13.53 19.12
C ARG A 51 -16.18 -13.73 17.69
N GLU A 52 -16.50 -12.81 16.78
CA GLU A 52 -15.96 -12.85 15.42
C GLU A 52 -14.43 -12.78 15.43
N PHE A 53 -13.83 -11.78 16.09
CA PHE A 53 -12.38 -11.59 16.09
C PHE A 53 -11.62 -12.80 16.66
N GLN A 54 -12.16 -13.41 17.73
CA GLN A 54 -11.59 -14.62 18.36
C GLN A 54 -11.54 -15.82 17.41
N THR A 55 -12.44 -15.91 16.42
CA THR A 55 -12.46 -17.01 15.45
C THR A 55 -11.47 -16.85 14.30
N ILE A 56 -10.83 -15.69 14.16
CA ILE A 56 -9.88 -15.42 13.08
C ILE A 56 -8.49 -15.92 13.51
N PRO A 57 -7.92 -16.95 12.86
CA PRO A 57 -6.59 -17.45 13.21
C PRO A 57 -5.56 -16.33 13.16
N THR A 58 -4.67 -16.28 14.14
CA THR A 58 -3.64 -15.25 14.23
C THR A 58 -2.46 -15.52 13.29
N LYS A 59 -2.27 -16.78 12.87
CA LYS A 59 -1.22 -17.21 11.94
C LYS A 59 -1.64 -18.43 11.12
N ARG A 60 -0.98 -18.65 9.98
CA ARG A 60 -1.08 -19.84 9.15
C ARG A 60 -0.17 -20.92 9.71
N MET A 61 -0.77 -21.94 10.34
CA MET A 61 -0.02 -23.02 10.99
C MET A 61 0.79 -23.88 10.02
N SER A 62 0.36 -23.98 8.76
CA SER A 62 1.03 -24.75 7.71
C SER A 62 2.26 -24.05 7.11
N ALA A 63 2.51 -22.79 7.43
CA ALA A 63 3.59 -22.01 6.83
C ALA A 63 4.84 -21.95 7.72
N GLY A 64 5.98 -22.31 7.14
CA GLY A 64 7.29 -22.24 7.81
C GLY A 64 7.84 -20.83 7.96
N THR A 65 8.81 -20.66 8.85
CA THR A 65 9.56 -19.41 9.07
C THR A 65 11.08 -19.66 9.18
N SER A 66 11.56 -20.72 8.53
CA SER A 66 12.92 -21.27 8.66
C SER A 66 14.02 -20.24 8.47
N THR A 67 13.99 -19.46 7.38
CA THR A 67 15.06 -18.50 7.09
C THR A 67 15.18 -17.44 8.20
N SER A 68 14.06 -17.05 8.77
CA SER A 68 13.98 -16.06 9.85
C SER A 68 14.61 -16.54 11.16
N GLN A 69 14.76 -17.85 11.34
CA GLN A 69 15.24 -18.49 12.57
C GLN A 69 16.74 -18.77 12.59
N TYR A 70 17.44 -18.64 11.45
CA TYR A 70 18.89 -18.77 11.40
C TYR A 70 19.57 -17.82 12.41
N PRO A 71 20.60 -18.27 13.16
CA PRO A 71 21.26 -17.45 14.19
C PRO A 71 21.67 -16.05 13.70
N GLU A 72 22.21 -15.95 12.49
CA GLU A 72 22.61 -14.69 11.82
C GLU A 72 21.43 -13.78 11.47
N ASN A 73 20.23 -14.34 11.33
CA ASN A 73 19.00 -13.62 10.98
C ASN A 73 18.19 -13.21 12.21
N GLN A 74 18.37 -13.86 13.36
CA GLN A 74 17.66 -13.51 14.59
C GLN A 74 17.90 -12.05 15.01
N ALA A 75 19.13 -11.56 14.87
CA ALA A 75 19.48 -10.16 15.15
C ALA A 75 18.87 -9.15 14.17
N ARG A 76 18.25 -9.61 13.06
CA ARG A 76 17.53 -8.77 12.08
C ARG A 76 16.03 -8.67 12.41
N ASN A 77 15.56 -9.37 13.45
CA ASN A 77 14.17 -9.35 13.91
C ASN A 77 14.00 -8.47 15.14
N ARG A 78 12.97 -7.63 15.15
CA ARG A 78 12.56 -6.90 16.35
C ARG A 78 11.89 -7.82 17.38
N SER A 79 11.21 -8.86 16.90
CA SER A 79 10.52 -9.85 17.73
C SER A 79 10.82 -11.26 17.25
N ARG A 80 11.04 -12.17 18.20
CA ARG A 80 11.23 -13.60 17.90
C ARG A 80 9.95 -14.30 17.41
N TYR A 81 8.79 -13.65 17.55
CA TYR A 81 7.48 -14.25 17.27
C TYR A 81 6.81 -13.68 16.03
N ILE A 82 7.22 -12.49 15.58
CA ILE A 82 6.65 -11.82 14.42
C ILE A 82 7.63 -11.97 13.28
N LEU A 83 7.44 -13.02 12.47
CA LEU A 83 8.35 -13.40 11.39
C LEU A 83 7.57 -13.48 10.07
N PRO A 84 8.19 -13.18 8.92
CA PRO A 84 7.56 -13.46 7.64
C PRO A 84 7.47 -14.98 7.40
N TYR A 85 6.40 -15.44 6.74
CA TYR A 85 6.34 -16.82 6.27
C TYR A 85 7.32 -17.03 5.10
N GLU A 86 7.83 -18.25 4.96
CA GLU A 86 8.86 -18.58 3.97
C GLU A 86 8.41 -18.29 2.53
N ASP A 87 7.15 -18.54 2.21
CA ASP A 87 6.55 -18.35 0.87
C ASP A 87 6.13 -16.92 0.55
N THR A 88 6.07 -16.03 1.55
CA THR A 88 5.70 -14.61 1.37
C THR A 88 6.82 -13.65 1.73
N ARG A 89 7.95 -14.13 2.25
CA ARG A 89 9.03 -13.24 2.67
C ARG A 89 9.60 -12.48 1.48
N VAL A 90 9.99 -11.24 1.75
CA VAL A 90 10.83 -10.49 0.83
C VAL A 90 12.21 -11.13 0.77
N MET A 91 12.71 -11.34 -0.44
CA MET A 91 14.04 -11.92 -0.68
C MET A 91 14.93 -10.87 -1.35
N LEU A 92 15.85 -10.31 -0.56
CA LEU A 92 16.84 -9.38 -1.08
C LEU A 92 17.92 -10.14 -1.83
N HIS A 93 18.62 -9.46 -2.72
CA HIS A 93 19.84 -10.03 -3.30
C HIS A 93 20.86 -10.31 -2.20
N PRO A 94 21.31 -11.57 -2.05
CA PRO A 94 22.31 -11.93 -1.07
C PRO A 94 23.60 -11.16 -1.22
N ASN A 95 24.25 -10.88 -0.09
CA ASN A 95 25.58 -10.27 -0.06
C ASN A 95 26.40 -10.81 1.12
N THR A 96 27.67 -10.43 1.20
CA THR A 96 28.61 -10.94 2.23
C THR A 96 28.15 -10.71 3.67
N ARG A 97 27.30 -9.72 3.95
CA ARG A 97 26.75 -9.44 5.29
C ARG A 97 25.34 -9.99 5.50
N ASN A 98 24.66 -10.36 4.41
CA ASN A 98 23.32 -10.90 4.39
C ASN A 98 23.24 -12.04 3.36
N PRO A 99 23.87 -13.20 3.65
CA PRO A 99 23.99 -14.29 2.68
C PRO A 99 22.65 -14.95 2.36
N HIS A 100 21.64 -14.75 3.20
CA HIS A 100 20.29 -15.26 3.00
C HIS A 100 19.34 -14.26 2.33
N GLY A 101 19.81 -13.04 2.04
CA GLY A 101 18.94 -11.97 1.54
C GLY A 101 17.76 -11.69 2.47
N TYR A 102 17.96 -11.87 3.79
CA TYR A 102 16.89 -11.85 4.77
C TYR A 102 16.59 -10.44 5.25
N ILE A 103 15.30 -10.13 5.29
CA ILE A 103 14.71 -8.97 5.96
C ILE A 103 13.35 -9.40 6.52
N ASN A 104 12.95 -8.88 7.69
CA ASN A 104 11.64 -9.15 8.27
C ASN A 104 10.54 -8.36 7.56
N ALA A 105 10.15 -8.84 6.37
CA ALA A 105 9.11 -8.25 5.55
C ALA A 105 8.37 -9.34 4.75
N SER A 106 7.08 -9.11 4.54
CA SER A 106 6.20 -10.00 3.75
C SER A 106 5.64 -9.25 2.55
N ASN A 107 5.68 -9.86 1.37
CA ASN A 107 4.90 -9.45 0.22
C ASN A 107 3.44 -9.82 0.46
N ILE A 108 2.54 -8.84 0.34
CA ILE A 108 1.09 -9.05 0.45
C ILE A 108 0.45 -8.69 -0.89
N GLN A 109 -0.35 -9.60 -1.41
CA GLN A 109 -1.08 -9.41 -2.66
C GLN A 109 -2.56 -9.73 -2.46
N ILE A 110 -3.45 -8.81 -2.84
CA ILE A 110 -4.90 -9.00 -2.71
C ILE A 110 -5.60 -8.51 -3.99
N PRO A 111 -6.18 -9.41 -4.80
CA PRO A 111 -7.00 -9.02 -5.94
C PRO A 111 -8.41 -8.61 -5.50
N VAL A 112 -8.86 -7.42 -5.86
CA VAL A 112 -10.19 -6.89 -5.56
C VAL A 112 -10.72 -6.06 -6.73
N ALA A 113 -11.88 -6.43 -7.27
CA ALA A 113 -12.59 -5.68 -8.32
C ALA A 113 -11.67 -5.32 -9.51
N GLY A 114 -10.92 -6.30 -10.00
CA GLY A 114 -9.96 -6.11 -11.10
C GLY A 114 -8.69 -5.33 -10.76
N ARG A 115 -8.52 -4.86 -9.52
CA ARG A 115 -7.29 -4.24 -9.01
C ARG A 115 -6.49 -5.23 -8.18
N LEU A 116 -5.18 -5.32 -8.42
CA LEU A 116 -4.27 -6.07 -7.56
C LEU A 116 -3.56 -5.12 -6.59
N PHE A 117 -3.93 -5.18 -5.31
CA PHE A 117 -3.19 -4.50 -4.27
C PHE A 117 -1.87 -5.21 -4.01
N LYS A 118 -0.76 -4.48 -4.04
CA LYS A 118 0.58 -4.99 -3.74
C LYS A 118 1.20 -4.19 -2.59
N TYR A 119 1.53 -4.88 -1.51
CA TYR A 119 2.24 -4.29 -0.37
C TYR A 119 3.50 -5.07 -0.05
N VAL A 120 4.43 -4.39 0.60
CA VAL A 120 5.45 -5.02 1.42
C VAL A 120 5.22 -4.55 2.85
N ILE A 121 4.77 -5.46 3.72
CA ILE A 121 4.59 -5.14 5.15
C ILE A 121 5.84 -5.56 5.91
N THR A 122 6.45 -4.64 6.64
CA THR A 122 7.74 -4.82 7.34
C THR A 122 7.71 -4.26 8.76
N GLN A 123 8.64 -4.71 9.61
CA GLN A 123 8.92 -4.03 10.88
C GLN A 123 9.62 -2.67 10.65
N ALA A 124 9.57 -1.78 11.65
CA ALA A 124 10.42 -0.60 11.66
C ALA A 124 11.90 -1.01 11.63
N PRO A 125 12.76 -0.40 10.80
CA PRO A 125 14.16 -0.77 10.69
C PRO A 125 14.88 -0.74 12.04
N LEU A 126 15.69 -1.75 12.30
CA LEU A 126 16.72 -1.76 13.35
C LEU A 126 17.99 -1.11 12.81
N SER A 127 18.88 -0.65 13.69
CA SER A 127 20.11 0.05 13.29
C SER A 127 20.98 -0.77 12.34
N ASN A 128 21.06 -2.08 12.56
CA ASN A 128 21.79 -3.04 11.73
C ASN A 128 21.05 -3.48 10.45
N THR A 129 19.83 -2.99 10.21
CA THR A 129 19.00 -3.36 9.05
C THR A 129 18.59 -2.17 8.17
N ILE A 130 19.11 -0.96 8.45
CA ILE A 130 18.79 0.25 7.66
C ILE A 130 19.23 0.08 6.20
N ASP A 131 20.44 -0.46 5.97
CA ASP A 131 20.91 -0.77 4.61
C ASP A 131 20.01 -1.78 3.91
N ASP A 132 19.58 -2.85 4.60
CA ASP A 132 18.67 -3.87 4.03
C ASP A 132 17.29 -3.28 3.72
N PHE A 133 16.77 -2.38 4.56
CA PHE A 133 15.50 -1.69 4.31
C PHE A 133 15.55 -0.85 3.03
N TRP A 134 16.63 -0.10 2.81
CA TRP A 134 16.76 0.69 1.58
C TRP A 134 17.10 -0.16 0.36
N GLN A 135 17.81 -1.27 0.53
CA GLN A 135 17.96 -2.30 -0.50
C GLN A 135 16.59 -2.86 -0.91
N MET A 136 15.73 -3.19 0.06
CA MET A 136 14.35 -3.63 -0.18
C MET A 136 13.54 -2.58 -0.95
N VAL A 137 13.55 -1.31 -0.51
CA VAL A 137 12.85 -0.21 -1.21
C VAL A 137 13.31 -0.10 -2.66
N TRP A 138 14.63 -0.21 -2.90
CA TRP A 138 15.20 -0.12 -4.24
C TRP A 138 14.83 -1.33 -5.12
N GLU A 139 15.07 -2.54 -4.65
CA GLU A 139 14.91 -3.77 -5.42
C GLU A 139 13.45 -4.13 -5.66
N SER A 140 12.54 -3.79 -4.74
CA SER A 140 11.08 -3.92 -4.94
C SER A 140 10.50 -2.85 -5.85
N ASN A 141 11.32 -1.87 -6.26
CA ASN A 141 10.93 -0.70 -7.03
C ASN A 141 9.82 0.12 -6.36
N ALA A 142 9.71 0.05 -5.04
CA ALA A 142 8.75 0.84 -4.28
C ALA A 142 8.98 2.33 -4.49
N ARG A 143 7.89 3.10 -4.45
CA ARG A 143 7.88 4.56 -4.56
C ARG A 143 7.23 5.23 -3.37
N VAL A 144 6.40 4.49 -2.63
CA VAL A 144 5.64 5.00 -1.48
C VAL A 144 5.98 4.17 -0.25
N ILE A 145 6.27 4.85 0.85
CA ILE A 145 6.47 4.30 2.18
C ILE A 145 5.40 4.90 3.10
N VAL A 146 4.63 4.03 3.74
CA VAL A 146 3.63 4.35 4.76
C VAL A 146 4.22 3.98 6.11
N MET A 147 4.47 4.99 6.95
CA MET A 147 5.01 4.84 8.30
C MET A 147 3.91 5.13 9.32
N LEU A 148 3.63 4.16 10.19
CA LEU A 148 2.50 4.21 11.14
C LEU A 148 2.95 4.10 12.60
N SER A 149 4.25 4.22 12.88
CA SER A 149 4.79 4.18 14.23
C SER A 149 5.33 5.54 14.65
N ASN A 150 4.92 5.98 15.84
CA ASN A 150 5.48 7.16 16.47
C ASN A 150 6.87 6.87 17.04
N ARG A 151 7.78 7.85 16.90
CA ARG A 151 9.08 7.83 17.57
C ARG A 151 8.90 8.34 18.99
N HIS A 152 9.18 7.49 19.98
CA HIS A 152 9.18 7.92 21.37
C HIS A 152 10.49 8.62 21.73
N GLU A 153 10.45 9.94 21.98
CA GLU A 153 11.63 10.70 22.40
C GLU A 153 12.12 10.29 23.80
N GLU A 154 11.22 9.97 24.74
CA GLU A 154 11.59 9.59 26.11
C GLU A 154 12.04 8.12 26.25
N LYS A 155 11.53 7.22 25.41
CA LYS A 155 11.98 5.81 25.35
C LYS A 155 13.17 5.59 24.42
N ALA A 156 13.72 6.66 23.84
CA ALA A 156 14.88 6.62 22.93
C ALA A 156 16.16 6.05 23.56
N LYS A 157 16.21 5.89 24.89
CA LYS A 157 17.30 5.19 25.60
C LYS A 157 17.29 3.66 25.37
N LEU A 158 16.23 3.09 24.81
CA LEU A 158 16.06 1.66 24.58
C LEU A 158 16.07 1.27 23.08
N ASN A 159 16.98 1.81 22.26
CA ASN A 159 17.28 1.33 20.89
C ASN A 159 16.10 1.13 19.90
N ASP A 160 14.88 1.59 20.18
CA ASP A 160 13.71 0.93 19.59
C ASP A 160 13.39 1.38 18.15
N GLN A 161 13.63 2.62 17.70
CA GLN A 161 13.31 3.01 16.30
C GLN A 161 14.30 4.05 15.76
N PRO A 162 15.46 3.63 15.21
CA PRO A 162 16.42 4.55 14.62
C PRO A 162 15.83 5.30 13.43
N VAL A 163 16.32 6.52 13.23
CA VAL A 163 16.00 7.31 12.05
C VAL A 163 16.67 6.67 10.84
N TYR A 164 15.86 6.11 9.94
CA TYR A 164 16.35 5.51 8.70
C TYR A 164 16.31 6.48 7.51
N TRP A 165 16.00 7.77 7.72
CA TRP A 165 15.89 8.74 6.63
C TRP A 165 16.41 10.14 7.03
N PRO A 166 16.90 10.97 6.09
CA PRO A 166 17.29 12.35 6.38
C PRO A 166 16.09 13.20 6.84
N THR A 167 16.17 13.81 8.02
CA THR A 167 15.08 14.63 8.62
C THR A 167 15.24 16.13 8.38
N GLN A 168 16.47 16.60 8.14
CA GLN A 168 16.75 18.02 7.90
C GLN A 168 16.76 18.34 6.40
N LYS A 169 16.25 19.49 5.99
CA LYS A 169 16.16 19.88 4.57
C LYS A 169 17.56 19.85 3.92
N LYS A 170 17.67 19.20 2.75
CA LYS A 170 18.92 18.96 2.01
C LYS A 170 19.96 18.05 2.71
N SER A 171 19.69 17.55 3.93
CA SER A 171 20.54 16.54 4.56
C SER A 171 20.53 15.22 3.79
N LYS A 172 21.58 14.41 4.01
CA LYS A 172 21.78 13.13 3.35
C LYS A 172 21.99 12.04 4.38
N LEU A 173 21.42 10.87 4.11
CA LEU A 173 21.82 9.62 4.72
C LEU A 173 22.67 8.86 3.70
N ASN A 174 23.94 8.62 4.03
CA ASN A 174 24.86 7.86 3.20
C ASN A 174 24.89 6.43 3.72
N LEU A 175 24.41 5.49 2.91
CA LEU A 175 24.46 4.05 3.15
C LEU A 175 25.53 3.41 2.26
N ARG A 176 25.80 2.12 2.47
CA ARG A 176 26.86 1.43 1.73
C ARG A 176 26.64 1.43 0.21
N HIS A 177 25.39 1.27 -0.22
CA HIS A 177 25.05 1.14 -1.63
C HIS A 177 24.21 2.32 -2.16
N PHE A 178 23.65 3.14 -1.28
CA PHE A 178 22.71 4.18 -1.64
C PHE A 178 22.97 5.47 -0.88
N ASN A 179 22.72 6.60 -1.54
CA ASN A 179 22.61 7.91 -0.91
C ASN A 179 21.15 8.34 -0.94
N ILE A 180 20.59 8.69 0.23
CA ILE A 180 19.22 9.19 0.36
C ILE A 180 19.30 10.66 0.72
N LYS A 181 18.64 11.52 -0.05
CA LYS A 181 18.59 12.96 0.19
C LYS A 181 17.16 13.43 0.39
N LEU A 182 16.91 14.19 1.46
CA LEU A 182 15.62 14.87 1.65
C LEU A 182 15.52 16.06 0.70
N GLN A 183 14.46 16.07 -0.13
CA GLN A 183 14.16 17.20 -1.01
C GLN A 183 13.18 18.16 -0.36
N ASN A 184 12.02 17.65 0.06
CA ASN A 184 10.96 18.44 0.68
C ASN A 184 10.30 17.66 1.80
N SER A 185 9.72 18.37 2.76
CA SER A 185 8.87 17.80 3.78
C SER A 185 7.77 18.80 4.14
N THR A 186 6.54 18.31 4.23
CA THR A 186 5.36 19.08 4.62
C THR A 186 4.66 18.31 5.73
N SER A 187 4.28 18.99 6.81
CA SER A 187 3.57 18.36 7.91
C SER A 187 2.31 19.13 8.26
N ASN A 188 1.28 18.40 8.64
CA ASN A 188 0.14 18.90 9.39
C ASN A 188 0.06 18.18 10.75
N ARG A 189 -1.08 18.26 11.44
CA ARG A 189 -1.28 17.67 12.77
C ARG A 189 -1.05 16.15 12.83
N PHE A 190 -1.48 15.43 11.79
CA PHE A 190 -1.54 13.96 11.81
C PHE A 190 -0.66 13.30 10.74
N LEU A 191 -0.24 14.06 9.72
CA LEU A 191 0.51 13.56 8.57
C LEU A 191 1.75 14.42 8.33
N THR A 192 2.89 13.76 8.23
CA THR A 192 4.10 14.30 7.60
C THR A 192 4.32 13.60 6.26
N THR A 193 4.41 14.37 5.17
CA THR A 193 4.80 13.86 3.83
C THR A 193 6.20 14.36 3.50
N SER A 194 7.13 13.44 3.26
CA SER A 194 8.52 13.72 2.89
C SER A 194 8.83 13.15 1.51
N ILE A 195 9.46 13.95 0.67
CA ILE A 195 9.94 13.53 -0.65
C ILE A 195 11.44 13.38 -0.57
N MET A 196 11.90 12.17 -0.80
CA MET A 196 13.30 11.80 -0.78
C MET A 196 13.76 11.33 -2.14
N HIS A 197 15.05 11.44 -2.38
CA HIS A 197 15.69 10.86 -3.54
C HIS A 197 16.71 9.82 -3.12
N ILE A 198 16.53 8.60 -3.60
CA ILE A 198 17.52 7.52 -3.49
C ILE A 198 18.36 7.46 -4.77
N LYS A 199 19.68 7.36 -4.63
CA LYS A 199 20.64 7.22 -5.73
C LYS A 199 21.68 6.14 -5.40
N PRO A 200 21.96 5.16 -6.27
CA PRO A 200 23.04 4.21 -6.06
C PRO A 200 24.40 4.90 -6.02
N VAL A 201 25.27 4.43 -5.13
CA VAL A 201 26.66 4.93 -5.01
C VAL A 201 27.45 4.61 -6.29
N SER A 202 27.16 3.50 -6.95
CA SER A 202 27.73 3.11 -8.25
C SER A 202 27.34 4.03 -9.41
N GLY A 203 26.46 5.01 -9.19
CA GLY A 203 25.90 5.86 -10.24
C GLY A 203 24.61 5.30 -10.83
N GLY A 204 24.12 5.94 -11.90
CA GLY A 204 22.85 5.59 -12.55
C GLY A 204 21.66 6.43 -12.13
N GLU A 205 20.46 5.86 -12.30
CA GLU A 205 19.20 6.57 -12.10
C GLU A 205 18.97 6.96 -10.63
N ARG A 206 18.22 8.04 -10.45
CA ARG A 206 17.78 8.52 -9.15
C ARG A 206 16.27 8.36 -9.09
N ARG A 207 15.76 7.78 -8.01
CA ARG A 207 14.31 7.54 -7.83
C ARG A 207 13.77 8.42 -6.72
N ALA A 208 12.59 9.01 -6.96
CA ALA A 208 11.85 9.72 -5.94
C ALA A 208 11.10 8.71 -5.06
N ILE A 209 11.19 8.86 -3.74
CA ILE A 209 10.50 8.07 -2.73
C ILE A 209 9.65 9.02 -1.89
N TYR A 210 8.36 8.74 -1.81
CA TYR A 210 7.38 9.46 -1.02
C TYR A 210 7.19 8.72 0.29
N HIS A 211 7.49 9.38 1.40
CA HIS A 211 7.37 8.84 2.74
C HIS A 211 6.26 9.59 3.47
N LEU A 212 5.20 8.87 3.83
CA LEU A 212 4.04 9.41 4.52
C LEU A 212 4.00 8.81 5.92
N HIS A 213 4.18 9.66 6.91
CA HIS A 213 4.15 9.30 8.33
C HIS A 213 2.84 9.77 8.96
N PHE A 214 2.05 8.82 9.46
CA PHE A 214 0.85 9.09 10.24
C PHE A 214 1.17 9.04 11.73
N SER A 215 0.95 10.14 12.44
CA SER A 215 1.38 10.33 13.83
C SER A 215 0.26 10.21 14.87
N ASP A 216 -0.97 9.90 14.47
CA ASP A 216 -2.13 9.87 15.39
C ASP A 216 -2.39 8.50 16.05
N PHE A 217 -1.63 7.45 15.72
CA PHE A 217 -1.74 6.19 16.47
C PHE A 217 -1.35 6.43 17.94
N SER A 218 -2.27 6.09 18.86
CA SER A 218 -2.01 6.18 20.30
C SER A 218 -0.78 5.36 20.67
N THR A 219 -0.05 5.84 21.68
CA THR A 219 1.16 5.17 22.16
C THR A 219 0.91 4.20 23.32
N ASP A 220 -0.36 4.03 23.69
CA ASP A 220 -0.78 3.03 24.66
C ASP A 220 -0.76 1.63 24.02
N SER A 221 -1.10 0.61 24.81
CA SER A 221 -1.16 -0.78 24.33
C SER A 221 -2.30 -1.04 23.33
N ILE A 222 -3.23 -0.09 23.19
CA ILE A 222 -4.38 -0.18 22.30
C ILE A 222 -3.95 0.15 20.87
N ALA A 223 -3.15 1.22 20.71
CA ALA A 223 -2.62 1.70 19.43
C ALA A 223 -3.70 1.85 18.36
N VAL A 224 -4.66 2.76 18.61
CA VAL A 224 -5.68 3.19 17.66
C VAL A 224 -5.62 4.71 17.46
N PRO A 225 -5.96 5.24 16.27
CA PRO A 225 -6.08 6.67 16.06
C PRO A 225 -7.19 7.30 16.90
N SER A 226 -7.03 8.58 17.24
CA SER A 226 -8.04 9.33 18.00
C SER A 226 -9.22 9.79 17.13
N SER A 227 -9.04 9.80 15.81
CA SER A 227 -10.02 10.28 14.85
C SER A 227 -10.05 9.42 13.60
N GLU A 228 -11.22 8.85 13.30
CA GLU A 228 -11.48 8.17 12.03
C GLU A 228 -11.28 9.10 10.84
N ASP A 229 -11.64 10.38 10.98
CA ASP A 229 -11.52 11.40 9.94
C ASP A 229 -10.06 11.69 9.58
N ALA A 230 -9.21 11.80 10.60
CA ALA A 230 -7.78 11.96 10.39
C ALA A 230 -7.19 10.74 9.66
N PHE A 231 -7.64 9.54 10.02
CA PHE A 231 -7.17 8.30 9.40
C PHE A 231 -7.65 8.14 7.95
N LEU A 232 -8.91 8.46 7.66
CA LEU A 232 -9.45 8.50 6.30
C LEU A 232 -8.70 9.54 5.44
N GLY A 233 -8.48 10.75 5.96
CA GLY A 233 -7.70 11.78 5.27
C GLY A 233 -6.25 11.36 5.00
N PHE A 234 -5.66 10.56 5.88
CA PHE A 234 -4.35 9.96 5.65
C PHE A 234 -4.37 8.92 4.51
N ILE A 235 -5.35 8.02 4.48
CA ILE A 235 -5.53 7.05 3.39
C ILE A 235 -5.71 7.78 2.05
N ASP A 236 -6.50 8.83 2.01
CA ASP A 236 -6.70 9.67 0.81
C ASP A 236 -5.39 10.32 0.34
N ALA A 237 -4.58 10.82 1.28
CA ALA A 237 -3.27 11.38 0.95
C ALA A 237 -2.34 10.32 0.34
N VAL A 238 -2.29 9.11 0.89
CA VAL A 238 -1.50 8.00 0.32
C VAL A 238 -2.02 7.64 -1.08
N ASN A 239 -3.33 7.49 -1.25
CA ASN A 239 -3.94 7.17 -2.54
C ASN A 239 -3.73 8.26 -3.59
N SER A 240 -3.71 9.53 -3.19
CA SER A 240 -3.37 10.66 -4.06
C SER A 240 -1.92 10.56 -4.54
N VAL A 241 -0.97 10.29 -3.64
CA VAL A 241 0.44 10.13 -3.97
C VAL A 241 0.67 8.92 -4.89
N ARG A 242 0.05 7.78 -4.62
CA ARG A 242 0.17 6.60 -5.50
C ARG A 242 -0.29 6.88 -6.92
N ARG A 243 -1.48 7.48 -7.09
CA ARG A 243 -2.00 7.88 -8.41
C ARG A 243 -1.06 8.85 -9.12
N HIS A 244 -0.48 9.80 -8.39
CA HIS A 244 0.51 10.72 -8.96
C HIS A 244 1.75 9.97 -9.49
N VAL A 245 2.32 9.07 -8.70
CA VAL A 245 3.47 8.24 -9.11
C VAL A 245 3.14 7.36 -10.32
N GLU A 246 1.96 6.75 -10.33
CA GLU A 246 1.48 5.92 -11.45
C GLU A 246 1.34 6.76 -12.73
N ASN A 247 0.78 7.97 -12.62
CA ASN A 247 0.63 8.90 -13.75
C ASN A 247 1.99 9.39 -14.29
N GLU A 248 2.95 9.73 -13.42
CA GLU A 248 4.29 10.13 -13.85
C GLU A 248 4.97 9.01 -14.67
N ARG A 249 4.83 7.76 -14.24
CA ARG A 249 5.36 6.60 -14.98
C ARG A 249 4.67 6.40 -16.33
N ALA A 250 3.35 6.56 -16.38
CA ALA A 250 2.60 6.43 -17.63
C ALA A 250 3.07 7.45 -18.68
N HIS A 251 3.36 8.69 -18.25
CA HIS A 251 3.93 9.72 -19.12
C HIS A 251 5.36 9.38 -19.59
N GLU A 252 6.22 8.85 -18.70
CA GLU A 252 7.57 8.41 -19.09
C GLU A 252 7.54 7.28 -20.13
N THR A 253 6.62 6.32 -19.96
CA THR A 253 6.46 5.17 -20.86
C THR A 253 5.93 5.63 -22.23
N ASN A 254 4.91 6.49 -22.27
CA ASN A 254 4.34 7.01 -23.52
C ASN A 254 5.34 7.89 -24.29
N ASN A 255 6.14 8.70 -23.59
CA ASN A 255 7.19 9.50 -24.23
C ASN A 255 8.37 8.65 -24.73
N GLY A 256 8.69 7.55 -24.04
CA GLY A 256 9.71 6.58 -24.49
C GLY A 256 9.32 5.85 -25.77
N VAL A 257 8.04 5.54 -25.97
CA VAL A 257 7.52 4.92 -27.20
C VAL A 257 7.56 5.89 -28.39
N LEU A 258 7.27 7.18 -28.17
CA LEU A 258 7.37 8.22 -29.21
C LEU A 258 8.82 8.60 -29.57
N ALA A 259 9.78 8.37 -28.67
CA ALA A 259 11.19 8.69 -28.86
C ALA A 259 11.96 7.69 -29.74
N ASN A 260 11.36 6.55 -30.11
CA ASN A 260 11.95 5.59 -31.06
C ASN A 260 11.79 6.01 -32.54
N GLY A 261 11.30 7.21 -32.82
CA GLY A 261 11.05 7.69 -34.18
C GLY A 261 11.89 8.88 -34.67
N LYS A 262 12.51 9.71 -33.82
CA LYS A 262 13.29 10.87 -34.28
C LYS A 262 14.45 11.24 -33.37
N GLU A 263 15.57 11.59 -33.99
CA GLU A 263 16.85 11.97 -33.39
C GLU A 263 16.76 13.08 -32.33
N LYS A 264 17.72 13.01 -31.41
CA LYS A 264 17.93 13.91 -30.27
C LYS A 264 18.06 15.38 -30.71
N SER A 265 17.18 16.21 -30.17
CA SER A 265 17.48 17.63 -29.92
C SER A 265 17.02 17.99 -28.51
N SER A 266 17.99 18.12 -27.61
CA SER A 266 17.80 18.52 -26.22
C SER A 266 17.44 20.00 -26.14
N ARG A 267 16.14 20.31 -26.01
CA ARG A 267 15.66 21.57 -25.43
C ARG A 267 14.49 21.28 -24.49
N SER A 268 14.80 21.24 -23.19
CA SER A 268 13.85 21.12 -22.09
C SER A 268 12.89 22.31 -22.08
N ARG A 269 11.72 22.18 -22.73
CA ARG A 269 10.61 23.11 -22.53
C ARG A 269 9.83 22.69 -21.28
N SER A 270 9.81 23.58 -20.29
CA SER A 270 9.02 23.45 -19.07
C SER A 270 7.54 23.58 -19.38
N ILE A 271 6.86 22.45 -19.63
CA ILE A 271 5.40 22.39 -19.62
C ILE A 271 4.99 22.25 -18.15
N GLY A 272 4.04 23.11 -17.73
CA GLY A 272 3.72 23.42 -16.34
C GLY A 272 3.62 22.21 -15.41
N ARG A 273 4.60 22.11 -14.50
CA ARG A 273 4.54 21.22 -13.34
C ARG A 273 3.39 21.67 -12.45
N THR A 274 2.30 20.91 -12.40
CA THR A 274 1.39 20.96 -11.26
C THR A 274 2.24 20.64 -10.03
N SER A 275 2.40 21.62 -9.14
CA SER A 275 3.33 21.48 -8.04
C SER A 275 2.73 20.52 -7.02
N LEU A 276 3.52 19.63 -6.40
CA LEU A 276 3.04 18.82 -5.26
C LEU A 276 2.54 19.70 -4.11
N ILE A 277 3.06 20.94 -4.04
CA ILE A 277 2.55 21.99 -3.15
C ILE A 277 1.05 22.20 -3.41
N ASP A 278 0.57 22.12 -4.66
CA ASP A 278 -0.85 22.27 -5.04
C ASP A 278 -1.68 21.03 -4.69
N VAL A 279 -1.12 19.82 -4.75
CA VAL A 279 -1.84 18.58 -4.36
C VAL A 279 -2.02 18.54 -2.84
N THR A 280 -0.98 18.86 -2.07
CA THR A 280 -1.06 18.95 -0.61
C THR A 280 -1.79 20.22 -0.13
N ASN A 281 -1.74 21.33 -0.88
CA ASN A 281 -2.48 22.56 -0.55
C ASN A 281 -3.97 22.47 -0.94
N ARG A 282 -4.37 21.68 -1.96
CA ARG A 282 -5.81 21.42 -2.21
C ARG A 282 -6.47 20.72 -1.02
N ILE A 283 -5.72 19.87 -0.32
CA ILE A 283 -6.17 19.26 0.95
C ILE A 283 -6.27 20.35 2.04
N ARG A 284 -5.35 21.34 2.06
CA ARG A 284 -5.37 22.49 2.99
C ARG A 284 -6.58 23.41 2.79
N SER A 285 -7.08 23.60 1.56
CA SER A 285 -8.27 24.43 1.30
C SER A 285 -9.59 23.69 1.54
N GLN A 286 -9.60 22.35 1.56
CA GLN A 286 -10.78 21.56 1.90
C GLN A 286 -10.95 21.30 3.40
N SER A 287 -9.90 21.54 4.21
CA SER A 287 -9.93 21.31 5.66
C SER A 287 -10.30 22.56 6.50
N VAL A 288 -10.64 23.70 5.88
CA VAL A 288 -10.87 24.97 6.61
C VAL A 288 -12.24 25.61 6.34
N GLU A 289 -13.04 25.11 5.40
CA GLU A 289 -14.41 25.62 5.21
C GLU A 289 -15.45 24.52 5.42
N ASN A 290 -16.40 24.82 6.31
CA ASN A 290 -17.58 24.03 6.59
C ASN A 290 -18.22 23.46 5.31
N GLY A 291 -18.44 22.15 5.31
CA GLY A 291 -19.51 21.48 4.54
C GLY A 291 -19.38 21.51 3.02
N GLY A 292 -18.77 20.48 2.45
CA GLY A 292 -19.00 20.15 1.03
C GLY A 292 -17.88 19.35 0.38
N TRP A 293 -17.98 18.02 0.39
CA TRP A 293 -17.13 17.13 -0.40
C TRP A 293 -17.49 17.21 -1.88
N ARG A 294 -17.05 18.25 -2.59
CA ARG A 294 -17.24 18.35 -4.05
C ARG A 294 -16.13 17.63 -4.81
N ARG A 295 -16.40 16.39 -5.25
CA ARG A 295 -15.70 15.78 -6.40
C ARG A 295 -16.10 16.53 -7.67
N LYS A 296 -15.24 17.41 -8.18
CA LYS A 296 -15.38 17.93 -9.55
C LYS A 296 -14.63 17.00 -10.50
N LEU A 297 -15.31 15.93 -10.94
CA LEU A 297 -14.89 15.18 -12.13
C LEU A 297 -15.04 16.11 -13.33
N THR A 298 -13.93 16.63 -13.85
CA THR A 298 -13.91 17.26 -15.16
C THR A 298 -13.42 16.21 -16.15
N PHE A 299 -14.36 15.46 -16.72
CA PHE A 299 -14.10 14.75 -17.96
C PHE A 299 -13.99 15.82 -19.06
N SER A 300 -12.79 16.01 -19.61
CA SER A 300 -12.64 16.69 -20.90
C SER A 300 -12.98 15.67 -21.98
N SER A 301 -14.24 15.63 -22.38
CA SER A 301 -14.68 14.93 -23.58
C SER A 301 -14.38 15.81 -24.80
N ASN A 302 -13.23 15.61 -25.43
CA ASN A 302 -13.08 16.01 -26.83
C ASN A 302 -13.73 14.93 -27.71
N GLY A 303 -15.05 15.05 -27.87
CA GLY A 303 -15.76 14.40 -28.96
C GLY A 303 -15.55 15.20 -30.24
N GLN A 304 -14.80 14.64 -31.19
CA GLN A 304 -14.97 14.99 -32.60
C GLN A 304 -15.68 13.82 -33.28
N SER A 305 -16.94 14.07 -33.59
CA SER A 305 -17.77 13.30 -34.51
C SER A 305 -17.15 13.34 -35.91
N SER A 306 -16.84 12.17 -36.47
CA SER A 306 -16.83 12.00 -37.92
C SER A 306 -17.55 10.71 -38.26
N THR A 307 -18.68 10.90 -38.93
CA THR A 307 -19.52 9.90 -39.55
C THR A 307 -18.80 9.30 -40.75
N SER A 308 -18.63 7.99 -40.80
CA SER A 308 -18.63 7.27 -42.08
C SER A 308 -19.12 5.84 -41.89
N SER A 309 -20.22 5.56 -42.55
CA SER A 309 -20.89 4.29 -42.75
C SER A 309 -20.09 3.41 -43.71
N HIS A 310 -19.83 2.15 -43.34
CA HIS A 310 -19.82 1.06 -44.31
C HIS A 310 -20.16 -0.27 -43.64
N ASN A 311 -21.28 -0.85 -44.10
CA ASN A 311 -21.71 -2.21 -43.89
C ASN A 311 -20.75 -3.18 -44.60
N SER A 312 -20.39 -4.28 -43.93
CA SER A 312 -20.28 -5.58 -44.60
C SER A 312 -20.47 -6.69 -43.57
N GLU A 313 -21.56 -7.43 -43.76
CA GLU A 313 -21.84 -8.70 -43.11
C GLU A 313 -20.98 -9.79 -43.75
N THR A 314 -20.33 -10.62 -42.94
CA THR A 314 -20.05 -12.01 -43.32
C THR A 314 -20.12 -12.89 -42.07
N SER A 315 -21.11 -13.77 -42.08
CA SER A 315 -21.34 -14.89 -41.19
C SER A 315 -20.29 -15.99 -41.36
N SER A 316 -19.81 -16.60 -40.27
CA SER A 316 -19.48 -18.03 -40.27
C SER A 316 -19.32 -18.62 -38.86
N SER A 317 -20.16 -19.63 -38.63
CA SER A 317 -19.95 -20.88 -37.88
C SER A 317 -19.59 -20.85 -36.39
N ILE A 318 -20.56 -21.32 -35.62
CA ILE A 318 -20.44 -21.94 -34.30
C ILE A 318 -19.54 -23.18 -34.41
N SER A 319 -18.47 -23.23 -33.63
CA SER A 319 -17.80 -24.47 -33.24
C SER A 319 -17.52 -24.44 -31.74
N SER A 320 -18.22 -25.30 -31.03
CA SER A 320 -18.07 -25.59 -29.60
C SER A 320 -16.77 -26.34 -29.32
N SER A 321 -15.88 -25.75 -28.52
CA SER A 321 -14.84 -26.49 -27.81
C SER A 321 -14.36 -25.73 -26.57
N ASN A 322 -14.67 -26.31 -25.40
CA ASN A 322 -14.10 -26.10 -24.06
C ASN A 322 -13.25 -24.83 -23.84
N GLY A 323 -13.90 -23.78 -23.35
CA GLY A 323 -13.24 -22.61 -22.80
C GLY A 323 -12.62 -22.89 -21.44
N SER A 324 -11.34 -23.25 -21.41
CA SER A 324 -10.48 -22.83 -20.32
C SER A 324 -10.52 -21.30 -20.28
N HIS A 325 -11.16 -20.74 -19.25
CA HIS A 325 -11.20 -19.30 -19.01
C HIS A 325 -9.77 -18.80 -18.78
N HIS A 326 -9.07 -18.49 -19.87
CA HIS A 326 -7.97 -17.55 -19.84
C HIS A 326 -8.53 -16.25 -19.30
N TYR A 327 -8.26 -15.96 -18.02
CA TYR A 327 -8.16 -14.58 -17.58
C TYR A 327 -7.26 -13.89 -18.61
N ARG A 328 -7.82 -12.97 -19.40
CA ARG A 328 -7.03 -11.99 -20.13
C ARG A 328 -6.03 -11.45 -19.13
N GLU A 329 -4.74 -11.57 -19.43
CA GLU A 329 -3.65 -10.95 -18.68
C GLU A 329 -3.90 -9.43 -18.67
N THR A 330 -4.68 -8.95 -17.71
CA THR A 330 -4.92 -7.54 -17.50
C THR A 330 -3.71 -6.95 -16.79
N ASN A 331 -2.63 -6.68 -17.52
CA ASN A 331 -1.57 -5.72 -17.18
C ASN A 331 -1.22 -5.59 -15.68
N THR A 332 -1.06 -6.70 -14.97
CA THR A 332 -0.85 -6.73 -13.49
C THR A 332 0.58 -6.34 -13.10
N ASP A 333 1.46 -6.12 -14.08
CA ASP A 333 2.88 -5.81 -13.92
C ASP A 333 3.20 -4.33 -13.65
N TYR A 334 2.19 -3.45 -13.61
CA TYR A 334 2.42 -2.01 -13.61
C TYR A 334 2.42 -1.33 -12.24
N PHE A 335 2.02 -2.03 -11.17
CA PHE A 335 1.89 -1.41 -9.84
C PHE A 335 3.11 -1.67 -8.96
N PHE A 336 3.72 -0.59 -8.48
CA PHE A 336 4.79 -0.65 -7.48
C PHE A 336 4.20 -1.03 -6.12
N PRO A 337 4.84 -1.94 -5.36
CA PRO A 337 4.36 -2.23 -4.02
C PRO A 337 4.49 -0.98 -3.13
N THR A 338 3.49 -0.78 -2.28
CA THR A 338 3.61 0.20 -1.19
C THR A 338 4.29 -0.47 0.00
N ILE A 339 5.39 0.10 0.49
CA ILE A 339 5.98 -0.34 1.75
C ILE A 339 5.11 0.18 2.87
N VAL A 340 4.65 -0.69 3.76
CA VAL A 340 3.89 -0.33 4.96
C VAL A 340 4.65 -0.84 6.17
N HIS A 341 4.89 0.03 7.15
CA HIS A 341 5.50 -0.40 8.39
C HIS A 341 4.93 0.32 9.61
N CYS A 342 4.92 -0.40 10.72
CA CYS A 342 4.78 0.14 12.06
C CYS A 342 5.96 -0.35 12.90
N VAL A 343 5.79 -0.64 14.19
CA VAL A 343 6.88 -1.12 15.05
C VAL A 343 7.37 -2.50 14.62
N ASP A 344 6.48 -3.50 14.60
CA ASP A 344 6.79 -4.87 14.20
C ASP A 344 6.10 -5.30 12.89
N GLY A 345 5.40 -4.36 12.24
CA GLY A 345 4.71 -4.60 10.97
C GLY A 345 3.44 -5.42 11.12
N THR A 346 2.75 -5.39 12.26
CA THR A 346 1.52 -6.18 12.46
C THR A 346 0.29 -5.33 12.81
N SER A 347 0.35 -4.57 13.90
CA SER A 347 -0.79 -3.89 14.51
C SER A 347 -1.37 -2.81 13.60
N GLU A 348 -0.73 -1.65 13.56
CA GLU A 348 -1.18 -0.47 12.82
C GLU A 348 -1.09 -0.72 11.30
N SER A 349 -0.08 -1.48 10.86
CA SER A 349 0.04 -1.92 9.47
C SER A 349 -1.17 -2.74 9.02
N GLY A 350 -1.67 -3.63 9.89
CA GLY A 350 -2.87 -4.43 9.61
C GLY A 350 -4.13 -3.57 9.55
N VAL A 351 -4.28 -2.59 10.44
CA VAL A 351 -5.41 -1.63 10.42
C VAL A 351 -5.42 -0.86 9.10
N TYR A 352 -4.28 -0.28 8.71
CA TYR A 352 -4.16 0.48 7.47
C TYR A 352 -4.51 -0.34 6.23
N VAL A 353 -3.89 -1.51 6.07
CA VAL A 353 -4.12 -2.35 4.89
C VAL A 353 -5.55 -2.87 4.85
N LEU A 354 -6.12 -3.29 5.98
CA LEU A 354 -7.50 -3.79 6.01
C LEU A 354 -8.50 -2.68 5.66
N VAL A 355 -8.38 -1.48 6.25
CA VAL A 355 -9.28 -0.37 5.95
C VAL A 355 -9.19 0.03 4.48
N GLU A 356 -7.98 0.15 3.93
CA GLU A 356 -7.80 0.53 2.53
C GLU A 356 -8.43 -0.46 1.56
N VAL A 357 -8.23 -1.76 1.80
CA VAL A 357 -8.84 -2.83 0.99
C VAL A 357 -10.36 -2.77 1.09
N LEU A 358 -10.91 -2.62 2.30
CA LEU A 358 -12.36 -2.53 2.52
C LEU A 358 -12.98 -1.31 1.85
N ILE A 359 -12.34 -0.13 1.93
CA ILE A 359 -12.81 1.07 1.20
C ILE A 359 -12.92 0.78 -0.29
N HIS A 360 -11.88 0.20 -0.91
CA HIS A 360 -11.92 -0.14 -2.34
C HIS A 360 -13.02 -1.16 -2.66
N CYS A 361 -13.30 -2.12 -1.76
CA CYS A 361 -14.43 -3.03 -1.91
C CYS A 361 -15.76 -2.26 -1.96
N PHE A 362 -16.04 -1.38 -0.99
CA PHE A 362 -17.29 -0.61 -0.94
C PHE A 362 -17.42 0.41 -2.08
N GLU A 363 -16.32 1.01 -2.54
CA GLU A 363 -16.32 1.89 -3.73
C GLU A 363 -16.73 1.14 -5.01
N ASN A 364 -16.46 -0.16 -5.06
CA ASN A 364 -16.78 -1.02 -6.20
C ASN A 364 -18.00 -1.92 -5.94
N ASN A 365 -18.80 -1.62 -4.91
CA ASN A 365 -19.99 -2.39 -4.51
C ASN A 365 -19.71 -3.89 -4.29
N ILE A 366 -18.50 -4.23 -3.83
CA ILE A 366 -18.13 -5.60 -3.48
C ILE A 366 -18.60 -5.88 -2.05
N ASN A 367 -19.51 -6.84 -1.93
CA ASN A 367 -19.95 -7.33 -0.62
C ASN A 367 -18.82 -8.13 0.05
N VAL A 368 -18.27 -7.57 1.13
CA VAL A 368 -17.12 -8.14 1.84
C VAL A 368 -17.44 -8.52 3.26
N ASP A 369 -16.88 -9.67 3.66
CA ASP A 369 -16.81 -10.08 5.06
C ASP A 369 -15.47 -9.62 5.64
N ILE A 370 -15.52 -8.62 6.55
CA ILE A 370 -14.33 -8.03 7.18
C ILE A 370 -13.43 -9.10 7.83
N ALA A 371 -14.02 -10.13 8.45
CA ALA A 371 -13.26 -11.21 9.08
C ALA A 371 -12.54 -12.08 8.05
N LYS A 372 -13.17 -12.36 6.90
CA LYS A 372 -12.52 -13.09 5.80
C LYS A 372 -11.37 -12.30 5.18
N VAL A 373 -11.54 -10.99 4.98
CA VAL A 373 -10.45 -10.14 4.46
C VAL A 373 -9.26 -10.14 5.43
N LEU A 374 -9.51 -9.99 6.74
CA LEU A 374 -8.46 -10.09 7.75
C LEU A 374 -7.81 -11.49 7.79
N ARG A 375 -8.61 -12.55 7.66
CA ARG A 375 -8.09 -13.93 7.57
C ARG A 375 -7.13 -14.08 6.39
N THR A 376 -7.50 -13.57 5.23
CA THR A 376 -6.69 -13.59 3.99
C THR A 376 -5.38 -12.83 4.17
N LEU A 377 -5.44 -11.66 4.80
CA LEU A 377 -4.25 -10.89 5.18
C LEU A 377 -3.34 -11.70 6.12
N ARG A 378 -3.89 -12.34 7.14
CA ARG A 378 -3.13 -13.13 8.13
C ARG A 378 -2.52 -14.42 7.57
N GLN A 379 -3.06 -14.95 6.47
CA GLN A 379 -2.42 -16.04 5.72
C GLN A 379 -1.10 -15.59 5.08
N GLN A 380 -0.95 -14.30 4.77
CA GLN A 380 0.25 -13.75 4.12
C GLN A 380 1.22 -13.09 5.12
N ARG A 381 0.73 -12.51 6.23
CA ARG A 381 1.57 -12.08 7.34
C ARG A 381 0.87 -12.28 8.68
N MET A 382 1.52 -13.03 9.57
CA MET A 382 0.99 -13.34 10.89
C MET A 382 0.65 -12.09 11.72
N HIS A 383 -0.33 -12.27 12.61
CA HIS A 383 -0.69 -11.33 13.68
C HIS A 383 -1.14 -9.93 13.23
N LEU A 384 -1.42 -9.69 11.94
CA LEU A 384 -2.02 -8.43 11.47
C LEU A 384 -3.29 -8.12 12.26
N ILE A 385 -3.40 -6.88 12.77
CA ILE A 385 -4.40 -6.45 13.77
C ILE A 385 -4.27 -7.27 15.06
N ARG A 386 -3.71 -6.66 16.10
CA ARG A 386 -3.28 -7.38 17.32
C ARG A 386 -4.41 -7.60 18.32
N ASN A 387 -5.27 -6.62 18.48
CA ASN A 387 -6.24 -6.58 19.57
C ASN A 387 -7.65 -6.21 19.08
N LEU A 388 -8.64 -6.46 19.93
CA LEU A 388 -10.05 -6.22 19.62
C LEU A 388 -10.34 -4.73 19.36
N HIS A 389 -9.66 -3.81 20.04
CA HIS A 389 -9.87 -2.37 19.86
C HIS A 389 -9.48 -1.91 18.46
N GLN A 390 -8.35 -2.40 17.92
CA GLN A 390 -7.94 -2.15 16.54
C GLN A 390 -8.96 -2.72 15.55
N TYR A 391 -9.48 -3.93 15.80
CA TYR A 391 -10.51 -4.52 14.96
C TYR A 391 -11.82 -3.72 15.00
N ARG A 392 -12.25 -3.26 16.19
CA ARG A 392 -13.40 -2.36 16.35
C ARG A 392 -13.17 -1.01 15.68
N PHE A 393 -11.95 -0.47 15.72
CA PHE A 393 -11.61 0.77 15.04
C PHE A 393 -11.76 0.64 13.52
N VAL A 394 -11.39 -0.50 12.93
CA VAL A 394 -11.65 -0.77 11.50
C VAL A 394 -13.15 -0.66 11.19
N TYR A 395 -14.02 -1.27 12.02
CA TYR A 395 -15.47 -1.12 11.87
C TYR A 395 -15.92 0.34 11.97
N SER A 396 -15.42 1.08 12.96
CA SER A 396 -15.75 2.50 13.17
C SER A 396 -15.40 3.35 11.94
N VAL A 397 -14.18 3.17 11.41
CA VAL A 397 -13.71 3.90 10.22
C VAL A 397 -14.56 3.60 8.99
N ILE A 398 -14.91 2.32 8.75
CA ILE A 398 -15.74 1.94 7.60
C ILE A 398 -17.16 2.48 7.73
N ILE A 399 -17.75 2.45 8.93
CA ILE A 399 -19.07 3.04 9.19
C ILE A 399 -19.02 4.55 8.90
N ASN A 400 -18.01 5.27 9.41
CA ASN A 400 -17.84 6.69 9.16
C ASN A 400 -17.67 6.98 7.65
N TYR A 401 -16.83 6.21 6.95
CA TYR A 401 -16.65 6.32 5.50
C TYR A 401 -17.98 6.16 4.73
N LEU A 402 -18.77 5.15 5.05
CA LEU A 402 -20.06 4.90 4.40
C LEU A 402 -21.07 6.00 4.72
N GLN A 403 -21.15 6.47 5.96
CA GLN A 403 -22.02 7.59 6.35
C GLN A 403 -21.70 8.85 5.55
N LYS A 404 -20.42 9.18 5.37
CA LYS A 404 -19.99 10.35 4.59
C LYS A 404 -20.25 10.20 3.10
N SER A 405 -20.15 8.97 2.59
CA SER A 405 -20.40 8.69 1.17
C SER A 405 -21.88 8.86 0.78
N ARG A 406 -22.82 8.84 1.74
CA ARG A 406 -24.26 9.14 1.53
C ARG A 406 -24.59 10.62 1.46
N LEU A 407 -23.71 11.50 1.95
CA LEU A 407 -23.91 12.95 1.98
C LEU A 407 -23.51 13.64 0.66
N ILE A 408 -23.18 12.85 -0.37
CA ILE A 408 -22.75 13.27 -1.71
C ILE A 408 -23.76 12.71 -2.71
#